data_AF-A0AAD2GY54-F1
#
_entry.id   AF-A0AAD2GY54-F1
#
_cell.length_a   1.000
_cell.length_b   1.000
_cell.length_c   1.000
_cell.angle_alpha   90.00
_cell.angle_beta   90.00
_cell.angle_gamma   90.00
#
_symmetry.space_group_name_H-M   'P 1'
#
loop_
_entity.id
_entity.type
_entity.pdbx_description
1 polymer ?
#
loop_
_entity_poly.entity_id
_entity_poly.type
_entity_poly.pdbx_seq_one_letter_code
_entity_poly.pdbx_strand_id
1 'polypeptide(L)'
;MPGVRSGLWRLSSLVAGRARSCRLFATSTSPPSIFSPLDTFSARHIGPDAHEADKMLSALGYESMEAFVGETVPPKIRISTAAVDAIPALSESELHARAKELAGQNKPFKSYIGMGYHCAVVPPVILRNVGL
;
A
#
# COMPACT_ATOMS: atom_id res chain seq x y z
N MET A 1 15.18 -38.24 60.60
CA MET A 1 14.04 -37.60 59.91
C MET A 1 14.61 -36.81 58.74
N PRO A 2 14.31 -37.18 57.48
CA PRO A 2 15.11 -36.85 56.31
C PRO A 2 14.60 -35.62 55.55
N GLY A 3 15.46 -34.96 54.75
CA GLY A 3 15.00 -33.93 53.81
C GLY A 3 16.09 -33.02 53.23
N VAL A 4 16.89 -33.58 52.32
CA VAL A 4 17.93 -32.90 51.51
C VAL A 4 17.27 -32.00 50.44
N ARG A 5 17.89 -30.85 50.09
CA ARG A 5 18.34 -30.48 48.71
C ARG A 5 18.64 -28.97 48.53
N SER A 6 19.94 -28.67 48.48
CA SER A 6 20.65 -27.79 47.53
C SER A 6 19.84 -26.76 46.73
N GLY A 7 19.98 -25.48 47.07
CA GLY A 7 19.60 -24.33 46.23
C GLY A 7 20.80 -23.77 45.49
N LEU A 8 21.11 -24.29 44.31
CA LEU A 8 21.96 -23.61 43.32
C LEU A 8 21.09 -22.61 42.55
N TRP A 9 21.28 -21.32 42.81
CA TRP A 9 20.67 -20.23 42.05
C TRP A 9 21.36 -20.12 40.69
N ARG A 10 20.82 -20.82 39.69
CA ARG A 10 21.24 -20.73 38.30
C ARG A 10 20.66 -19.45 37.69
N LEU A 11 21.45 -18.37 37.68
CA LEU A 11 21.20 -17.21 36.84
C LEU A 11 21.40 -17.62 35.38
N SER A 12 20.32 -17.91 34.67
CA SER A 12 20.31 -17.89 33.21
C SER A 12 19.36 -16.80 32.77
N SER A 13 19.91 -15.61 32.55
CA SER A 13 19.23 -14.56 31.81
C SER A 13 19.03 -15.07 30.38
N LEU A 14 17.85 -15.58 30.10
CA LEU A 14 17.42 -15.76 28.72
C LEU A 14 17.16 -14.35 28.19
N VAL A 15 18.15 -13.76 27.53
CA VAL A 15 17.91 -12.66 26.60
C VAL A 15 17.10 -13.29 25.47
N ALA A 16 15.78 -13.30 25.63
CA ALA A 16 14.85 -13.56 24.56
C ALA A 16 15.10 -12.45 23.53
N GLY A 17 15.89 -12.78 22.51
CA GLY A 17 16.04 -11.97 21.32
C GLY A 17 14.65 -11.74 20.78
N ARG A 18 14.09 -10.56 21.07
CA ARG A 18 12.84 -10.08 20.49
C ARG A 18 13.11 -10.03 18.99
N ALA A 19 12.64 -11.04 18.28
CA ALA A 19 12.66 -11.05 16.83
C ALA A 19 12.01 -9.74 16.41
N ARG A 20 12.84 -8.80 15.95
CA ARG A 20 12.35 -7.64 15.24
C ARG A 20 11.68 -8.25 14.02
N SER A 21 10.37 -8.28 14.01
CA SER A 21 9.60 -8.48 12.79
C SER A 21 9.95 -7.28 11.91
N CYS A 22 11.10 -7.37 11.25
CA CYS A 22 11.39 -6.58 10.08
C CYS A 22 10.30 -6.98 9.09
N ARG A 23 9.43 -6.03 8.76
CA ARG A 23 8.66 -6.10 7.52
C ARG A 23 9.69 -6.06 6.39
N LEU A 24 10.28 -7.20 6.06
CA LEU A 24 11.06 -7.37 4.86
C LEU A 24 10.03 -7.29 3.72
N PHE A 25 10.09 -6.18 2.99
CA PHE A 25 9.48 -5.91 1.69
C PHE A 25 8.13 -6.61 1.40
N ALA A 26 7.07 -5.81 1.26
CA ALA A 26 5.77 -6.15 0.69
C ALA A 26 5.71 -7.57 0.10
N THR A 27 4.95 -8.46 0.73
CA THR A 27 4.78 -9.84 0.27
C THR A 27 4.36 -9.82 -1.19
N SER A 28 5.24 -10.25 -2.09
CA SER A 28 4.94 -10.33 -3.50
C SER A 28 3.84 -11.38 -3.68
N THR A 29 2.60 -10.95 -3.91
CA THR A 29 1.55 -11.83 -4.41
C THR A 29 2.04 -12.45 -5.71
N SER A 30 1.97 -13.78 -5.83
CA SER A 30 2.38 -14.47 -7.05
C SER A 30 1.51 -14.02 -8.22
N PRO A 31 2.10 -13.71 -9.40
CA PRO A 31 1.33 -13.27 -10.54
C PRO A 31 0.33 -14.35 -10.97
N PRO A 32 -0.89 -13.96 -11.41
CA PRO A 32 -1.92 -14.92 -11.79
C PRO A 32 -1.59 -15.68 -13.09
N SER A 33 -0.67 -15.16 -13.91
CA SER A 33 -0.16 -15.83 -15.11
C SER A 33 1.31 -15.49 -15.37
N ILE A 34 1.98 -16.29 -16.21
CA ILE A 34 3.38 -16.08 -16.62
C ILE A 34 3.54 -14.77 -17.41
N PHE A 35 2.48 -14.30 -18.07
CA PHE A 35 2.49 -13.07 -18.88
C PHE A 35 2.00 -11.84 -18.12
N SER A 36 1.68 -11.98 -16.83
CA SER A 36 1.18 -10.86 -16.04
C SER A 36 2.30 -9.89 -15.69
N PRO A 37 2.04 -8.56 -15.75
CA PRO A 37 3.02 -7.56 -15.37
C PRO A 37 3.38 -7.68 -13.88
N LEU A 38 4.67 -7.57 -13.58
CA LEU A 38 5.21 -7.69 -12.22
C LEU A 38 5.13 -6.38 -11.43
N ASP A 39 4.88 -5.25 -12.10
CA ASP A 39 4.80 -3.89 -11.55
C ASP A 39 3.34 -3.48 -11.26
N THR A 40 2.63 -4.31 -10.49
CA THR A 40 1.24 -4.04 -10.12
C THR A 40 1.16 -3.01 -8.99
N PHE A 41 0.38 -1.94 -9.19
CA PHE A 41 0.24 -0.84 -8.23
C PHE A 41 -0.41 -1.24 -6.90
N SER A 42 -1.46 -2.07 -6.93
CA SER A 42 -2.22 -2.44 -5.73
C SER A 42 -1.36 -3.09 -4.65
N ALA A 43 -0.39 -3.93 -5.04
CA ALA A 43 0.53 -4.59 -4.11
C ALA A 43 1.50 -3.62 -3.42
N ARG A 44 1.80 -2.47 -4.03
CA ARG A 44 2.66 -1.43 -3.42
C ARG A 44 1.87 -0.36 -2.68
N HIS A 45 0.60 -0.19 -3.04
CA HIS A 45 -0.31 0.77 -2.45
C HIS A 45 -1.00 0.24 -1.19
N ILE A 46 -1.42 -1.03 -1.22
CA ILE A 46 -2.06 -1.70 -0.09
C ILE A 46 -0.96 -2.26 0.81
N GLY A 47 -0.86 -1.73 2.03
CA GLY A 47 0.16 -2.14 2.99
C GLY A 47 -0.02 -3.56 3.54
N PRO A 48 -1.20 -3.90 4.09
CA PRO A 48 -1.46 -5.23 4.62
C PRO A 48 -1.60 -6.29 3.52
N ASP A 49 -0.94 -7.43 3.70
CA ASP A 49 -1.19 -8.62 2.90
C ASP A 49 -2.49 -9.33 3.32
N ALA A 50 -2.89 -10.36 2.57
CA ALA A 50 -4.13 -11.10 2.87
C ALA A 50 -4.13 -11.71 4.28
N HIS A 51 -2.99 -12.23 4.74
CA HIS A 51 -2.88 -12.86 6.05
C HIS A 51 -2.78 -11.83 7.20
N GLU A 52 -2.15 -10.67 6.96
CA GLU A 52 -2.22 -9.52 7.86
C GLU A 52 -3.66 -9.00 7.97
N ALA A 53 -4.39 -8.93 6.84
CA ALA A 53 -5.80 -8.56 6.83
C ALA A 53 -6.66 -9.53 7.64
N ASP A 54 -6.47 -10.85 7.47
CA ASP A 54 -7.21 -11.87 8.23
C ASP A 54 -6.95 -11.78 9.73
N LYS A 55 -5.71 -11.50 10.13
CA LYS A 55 -5.36 -11.28 11.55
C LYS A 55 -6.05 -10.04 12.13
N MET A 56 -6.10 -8.95 11.38
CA MET A 56 -6.80 -7.73 11.81
C MET A 56 -8.30 -7.97 11.92
N LEU A 57 -8.91 -8.66 10.94
CA LEU A 57 -10.33 -9.03 10.97
C LEU A 57 -10.67 -9.92 12.17
N SER A 58 -9.82 -10.92 12.44
CA SER A 58 -9.97 -11.81 13.60
C SER A 58 -9.91 -11.04 14.92
N ALA A 59 -9.03 -10.04 15.04
CA ALA A 59 -8.94 -9.18 16.22
C ALA A 59 -10.21 -8.32 16.42
N LEU A 60 -10.89 -7.99 15.33
CA LEU A 60 -12.16 -7.27 15.34
C LEU A 60 -13.38 -8.19 15.50
N GLY A 61 -13.20 -9.52 15.47
CA GLY A 61 -14.26 -10.51 15.59
C GLY A 61 -14.99 -10.84 14.28
N TYR A 62 -14.41 -10.49 13.13
CA TYR A 62 -14.99 -10.77 11.81
C TYR A 62 -14.28 -11.94 11.11
N GLU A 63 -15.06 -12.75 10.40
CA GLU A 63 -14.57 -13.91 9.64
C GLU A 63 -14.13 -13.54 8.21
N SER A 64 -14.66 -12.44 7.65
CA SER A 64 -14.33 -11.99 6.30
C SER A 64 -14.44 -10.47 6.13
N MET A 65 -13.79 -9.96 5.08
CA MET A 65 -13.89 -8.56 4.68
C MET A 65 -15.33 -8.19 4.30
N GLU A 66 -16.05 -9.08 3.63
CA GLU A 66 -17.44 -8.87 3.22
C GLU A 66 -18.38 -8.72 4.44
N ALA A 67 -18.17 -9.52 5.48
CA ALA A 67 -18.94 -9.44 6.71
C ALA A 67 -18.70 -8.10 7.42
N PHE A 68 -17.43 -7.69 7.52
CA PHE A 68 -17.04 -6.41 8.08
C PHE A 68 -17.64 -5.22 7.33
N VAL A 69 -17.56 -5.22 5.99
CA VAL A 69 -18.14 -4.16 5.14
C VAL A 69 -19.67 -4.13 5.24
N GLY A 70 -20.32 -5.30 5.37
CA GLY A 70 -21.77 -5.41 5.51
C GLY A 70 -22.31 -4.78 6.79
N GLU A 71 -21.59 -4.90 7.90
CA GLU A 71 -22.00 -4.29 9.17
C GLU A 71 -21.69 -2.79 9.25
N THR A 72 -20.58 -2.36 8.62
CA THR A 72 -20.15 -0.95 8.64
C THR A 72 -20.91 -0.05 7.67
N VAL A 73 -21.31 -0.56 6.49
CA VAL A 73 -22.01 0.22 5.47
C VAL A 73 -23.43 -0.29 5.26
N PRO A 74 -24.46 0.50 5.58
CA PRO A 74 -25.85 0.10 5.38
C PRO A 74 -26.16 -0.24 3.92
N PRO A 75 -26.96 -1.29 3.64
CA PRO A 75 -27.21 -1.78 2.29
C PRO A 75 -27.89 -0.75 1.40
N LYS A 76 -28.68 0.17 1.97
CA LYS A 76 -29.45 1.18 1.24
C LYS A 76 -28.58 2.20 0.49
N ILE A 77 -27.35 2.43 0.94
CA ILE A 77 -26.40 3.37 0.33
C ILE A 77 -25.23 2.67 -0.35
N ARG A 78 -25.19 1.33 -0.30
CA ARG A 78 -24.11 0.53 -0.88
C ARG A 78 -24.31 0.43 -2.39
N ILE A 79 -23.30 0.88 -3.12
CA ILE A 79 -23.28 0.79 -4.59
C ILE A 79 -22.93 -0.65 -4.98
N SER A 80 -23.63 -1.21 -5.98
CA SER A 80 -23.32 -2.54 -6.52
C SER A 80 -22.05 -2.49 -7.37
N THR A 81 -21.27 -3.57 -7.35
CA THR A 81 -20.02 -3.68 -8.12
C THR A 81 -20.21 -3.51 -9.64
N ALA A 82 -21.41 -3.73 -10.15
CA ALA A 82 -21.77 -3.53 -11.55
C ALA A 82 -21.99 -2.05 -11.94
N ALA A 83 -22.01 -1.12 -10.99
CA ALA A 83 -22.32 0.29 -11.25
C ALA A 83 -21.08 1.19 -11.45
N VAL A 84 -19.87 0.63 -11.40
CA VAL A 84 -18.63 1.39 -11.58
C VAL A 84 -18.04 1.07 -12.94
N ASP A 85 -18.34 1.90 -13.93
CA ASP A 85 -17.67 1.87 -15.23
C ASP A 85 -16.23 2.38 -15.05
N ALA A 86 -15.29 1.44 -14.97
CA ALA A 86 -13.87 1.72 -14.83
C ALA A 86 -13.07 1.20 -16.01
N ILE A 87 -11.98 1.90 -16.32
CA ILE A 87 -10.95 1.43 -17.25
C ILE A 87 -10.30 0.18 -16.62
N PRO A 88 -9.93 -0.84 -17.42
CA PRO A 88 -9.15 -1.96 -16.91
C PRO A 88 -7.89 -1.47 -16.17
N ALA A 89 -7.53 -2.18 -15.12
CA ALA A 89 -6.33 -1.87 -14.34
C ALA A 89 -5.09 -1.98 -15.24
N LEU A 90 -4.31 -0.90 -15.30
CA LEU A 90 -3.03 -0.85 -15.99
C LEU A 90 -1.90 -1.17 -15.01
N SER A 91 -0.80 -1.73 -15.52
CA SER A 91 0.45 -1.73 -14.76
C SER A 91 0.98 -0.31 -14.61
N GLU A 92 1.92 -0.10 -13.70
CA GLU A 92 2.49 1.23 -13.49
C GLU A 92 3.26 1.75 -14.71
N SER A 93 3.99 0.86 -15.37
CA SER A 93 4.72 1.17 -16.60
C SER A 93 3.77 1.52 -17.74
N GLU A 94 2.67 0.79 -17.88
CA GLU A 94 1.62 1.06 -18.86
C GLU A 94 0.92 2.39 -18.60
N LEU A 95 0.56 2.65 -17.34
CA LEU A 95 -0.03 3.92 -16.91
C LEU A 95 0.90 5.10 -17.23
N HIS A 96 2.20 4.96 -16.93
CA HIS A 96 3.19 5.99 -17.21
C HIS A 96 3.36 6.24 -18.71
N ALA A 97 3.39 5.19 -19.52
CA ALA A 97 3.47 5.30 -20.98
C ALA A 97 2.24 6.04 -21.54
N ARG A 98 1.04 5.66 -21.10
CA ARG A 98 -0.22 6.31 -21.49
C ARG A 98 -0.28 7.77 -21.04
N ALA A 99 0.17 8.07 -19.83
CA ALA A 99 0.22 9.44 -19.33
C ALA A 99 1.16 10.31 -20.17
N LYS A 100 2.31 9.78 -20.60
CA LYS A 100 3.22 10.46 -21.53
C LYS A 100 2.61 10.69 -22.90
N GLU A 101 1.89 9.71 -23.44
CA GLU A 101 1.19 9.83 -24.71
C GLU A 101 0.16 10.98 -24.66
N LEU A 102 -0.67 11.01 -23.62
CA LEU A 102 -1.65 12.09 -23.41
C LEU A 102 -0.97 13.44 -23.22
N ALA A 103 0.09 13.50 -22.41
CA ALA A 103 0.86 14.73 -22.21
C ALA A 103 1.50 15.25 -23.51
N GLY A 104 1.88 14.36 -24.42
CA GLY A 104 2.42 14.71 -25.74
C GLY A 104 1.43 15.42 -26.66
N GLN A 105 0.13 15.36 -26.37
CA GLN A 105 -0.91 16.08 -27.12
C GLN A 105 -0.99 17.56 -26.72
N ASN A 106 -0.42 17.93 -25.58
CA ASN A 106 -0.41 19.31 -25.10
C ASN A 106 0.58 20.15 -25.92
N LYS A 107 0.19 21.39 -26.24
CA LYS A 107 1.04 22.33 -26.99
C LYS A 107 1.69 23.32 -26.03
N PRO A 108 3.03 23.23 -25.81
CA PRO A 108 3.71 24.20 -24.97
C PRO A 108 3.83 25.55 -25.70
N PHE A 109 3.16 26.57 -25.17
CA PHE A 109 3.25 27.95 -25.67
C PHE A 109 3.91 28.87 -24.64
N LYS A 110 4.61 29.90 -25.12
CA LYS A 110 4.96 31.06 -24.30
C LYS A 110 3.69 31.86 -24.04
N SER A 111 3.09 31.64 -22.89
CA SER A 111 1.80 32.24 -22.55
C SER A 111 2.00 33.59 -21.85
N TYR A 112 1.47 34.65 -22.46
CA TYR A 112 1.46 36.02 -21.91
C TYR A 112 0.05 36.53 -21.62
N ILE A 113 -0.92 35.60 -21.45
CA ILE A 113 -2.33 35.93 -21.16
C ILE A 113 -2.45 36.68 -19.82
N GLY A 114 -1.62 36.32 -18.83
CA GLY A 114 -1.65 36.92 -17.51
C GLY A 114 -2.81 36.37 -16.66
N MET A 115 -3.63 37.28 -16.11
CA MET A 115 -4.78 36.95 -15.25
C MET A 115 -4.41 36.18 -13.97
N GLY A 116 -3.27 36.50 -13.35
CA GLY A 116 -2.83 35.92 -12.08
C GLY A 116 -1.90 34.72 -12.21
N TYR A 117 -1.61 34.25 -13.43
CA TYR A 117 -0.59 33.22 -13.68
C TYR A 117 0.53 33.77 -14.55
N HIS A 118 1.77 33.62 -14.08
CA HIS A 118 2.98 34.06 -14.76
C HIS A 118 4.01 32.94 -14.78
N CYS A 119 4.73 32.79 -15.91
CA CYS A 119 5.77 31.79 -16.03
C CYS A 119 6.98 32.16 -15.15
N ALA A 120 7.45 31.21 -14.35
CA ALA A 120 8.58 31.38 -13.44
C ALA A 120 9.65 30.31 -13.68
N VAL A 121 10.92 30.69 -13.53
CA VAL A 121 12.04 29.74 -13.56
C VAL A 121 12.19 29.14 -12.17
N VAL A 122 11.75 27.90 -12.01
CA VAL A 122 11.89 27.17 -10.74
C VAL A 122 13.32 26.62 -10.63
N PRO A 123 14.09 26.98 -9.58
CA PRO A 123 15.44 26.44 -9.39
C PRO A 123 15.44 24.91 -9.30
N PRO A 124 16.34 24.19 -9.99
CA PRO A 124 16.33 22.72 -10.04
C PRO A 124 16.40 22.02 -8.68
N VAL A 125 17.10 22.62 -7.71
CA VAL A 125 17.22 22.07 -6.34
C VAL A 125 15.88 22.07 -5.60
N ILE A 126 15.06 23.10 -5.81
CA ILE A 126 13.74 23.22 -5.19
C ILE A 126 12.79 22.21 -5.86
N LEU A 127 12.81 22.16 -7.20
CA LEU A 127 11.98 21.24 -7.98
C LEU A 127 12.17 19.77 -7.56
N ARG A 128 13.42 19.34 -7.33
CA ARG A 128 13.73 17.95 -6.99
C ARG A 128 13.44 17.57 -5.54
N ASN A 129 13.73 18.48 -4.60
CA ASN A 129 13.81 18.10 -3.18
C ASN A 129 12.59 18.50 -2.36
N VAL A 130 11.84 19.51 -2.81
CA VAL A 130 10.66 19.99 -2.08
C VAL A 130 9.39 19.53 -2.79
N GLY A 131 9.41 19.50 -4.13
CA GLY A 131 8.18 19.41 -4.92
C GLY A 131 7.38 20.71 -4.77
N LEU A 132 6.85 21.21 -5.88
CA LEU A 132 5.75 22.18 -5.81
C LEU A 132 4.44 21.40 -5.88
#